data_AF-A0AAX7VS25-F1
#
_entry.id   AF-A0AAX7VS25-F1
#
_cell.length_a   1.000
_cell.length_b   1.000
_cell.length_c   1.000
_cell.angle_alpha   90.00
_cell.angle_beta   90.00
_cell.angle_gamma   90.00
#
_symmetry.space_group_name_H-M   'P 1'
#
loop_
_entity.id
_entity.type
_entity.pdbx_description
1 polymer ?
#
loop_
_entity_poly.entity_id
_entity_poly.type
_entity_poly.pdbx_seq_one_letter_code
_entity_poly.pdbx_strand_id
1 'polypeptide(L)'
;MDCRESALLVSVLLLALALCSAQNYVLSDDGGLGRVFDGIGGLSGGGATSRLLVSYAEPYRSQILDFLFKPNFGASLHILKVEIGGDAQTTDGTEPSHMRYENDENYYRGYEWWLMKEAKKRNPNITLIGLPWAFPGWVGRGKNWPYDYPDVTATYVVNWILGAKQYHDLDIQSGMSEALTSSTLRAHYPGTTTITEALKTQKKLWSSEDYSTFNNEVGGGCWARILNQNYVNGQMTATISWNLVASYYEDLPFGRDGLMTAEEPWSGNYVVESPIWITAHTTQFTQPGWTYLQTVGHLAQGGSYIALTDGKGNLTVVIETMTHNHSVCIRPPLPPFNVTSQNATFWLKGSIASIKELQVWRSQFDFKTNKPSFFEKLKPLKLVDGSFTLNLAEDEVYTLTTVSTGSKGSYPDPPPSARFPKVYKDDFDVRSPPFSEAPYFADQTGVFEYYINLTDPGPHVFTLRQVLTERPITWATDADQTISVIGDYYWQSLTVTCDVFMEKMNAGGVFIAARVDKGGQSIRSAKGVFFWVFADGTYKVTNDLVGETVLAEGQSGTEVHSWYTLSLTVKGQYASGSLNGYPLWKNAVILTPKAGWAAIGTRSFELAQFDNFALVAE
;
A
#
# COMPACT_ATOMS: atom_id res chain seq x y z
N MET A 1 6.53 -72.54 -28.76
CA MET A 1 6.56 -71.25 -29.49
C MET A 1 5.15 -70.67 -29.45
N ASP A 2 4.51 -70.44 -28.30
CA ASP A 2 4.89 -69.86 -27.00
C ASP A 2 4.90 -68.33 -26.95
N CYS A 3 3.78 -67.85 -26.41
CA CYS A 3 3.69 -66.88 -25.31
C CYS A 3 4.30 -65.48 -25.47
N ARG A 4 4.92 -65.12 -26.61
CA ARG A 4 5.56 -63.80 -26.78
C ARG A 4 4.69 -62.73 -27.44
N GLU A 5 3.70 -63.09 -28.26
CA GLU A 5 2.84 -62.07 -28.91
C GLU A 5 1.68 -61.59 -28.01
N SER A 6 1.18 -62.43 -27.12
CA SER A 6 0.15 -62.02 -26.13
C SER A 6 0.74 -61.14 -25.02
N ALA A 7 2.03 -61.31 -24.69
CA ALA A 7 2.70 -60.49 -23.68
C ALA A 7 3.01 -59.07 -24.19
N LEU A 8 3.27 -58.88 -25.49
CA LEU A 8 3.51 -57.55 -26.07
C LEU A 8 2.22 -56.73 -26.18
N LEU A 9 1.10 -57.34 -26.57
CA LEU A 9 -0.19 -56.63 -26.60
C LEU A 9 -0.70 -56.26 -25.20
N VAL A 10 -0.46 -57.11 -24.20
CA VAL A 10 -0.81 -56.81 -22.79
C VAL A 10 0.11 -55.73 -22.22
N SER A 11 1.39 -55.70 -22.59
CA SER A 11 2.34 -54.65 -22.20
C SER A 11 2.05 -53.29 -22.86
N VAL A 12 1.60 -53.27 -24.12
CA VAL A 12 1.19 -52.03 -24.81
C VAL A 12 -0.18 -51.53 -24.32
N LEU A 13 -1.10 -52.42 -23.93
CA LEU A 13 -2.34 -52.02 -23.24
C LEU A 13 -2.04 -51.51 -21.81
N LEU A 14 -1.09 -52.11 -21.08
CA LEU A 14 -0.68 -51.66 -19.75
C LEU A 14 0.13 -50.35 -19.77
N LEU A 15 0.89 -50.06 -20.85
CA LEU A 15 1.54 -48.76 -21.06
C LEU A 15 0.58 -47.68 -21.57
N ALA A 16 -0.46 -48.03 -22.33
CA ALA A 16 -1.55 -47.10 -22.68
C ALA A 16 -2.51 -46.85 -21.49
N LEU A 17 -2.46 -47.74 -20.48
CA LEU A 17 -3.07 -47.59 -19.16
C LEU A 17 -2.11 -46.98 -18.13
N ALA A 18 -1.05 -46.27 -18.57
CA ALA A 18 -0.53 -45.13 -17.82
C ALA A 18 -1.55 -43.98 -17.86
N LEU A 19 -2.71 -44.33 -17.31
CA LEU A 19 -3.78 -43.54 -16.77
C LEU A 19 -3.48 -42.04 -16.75
N CYS A 20 -4.13 -41.35 -17.67
CA CYS A 20 -4.75 -40.06 -17.38
C CYS A 20 -5.82 -40.25 -16.28
N SER A 21 -5.44 -40.84 -15.14
CA SER A 21 -6.29 -40.92 -13.96
C SER A 21 -6.24 -39.55 -13.35
N ALA A 22 -7.38 -38.87 -13.35
CA ALA A 22 -7.54 -37.69 -12.55
C ALA A 22 -7.21 -38.04 -11.09
N GLN A 23 -6.36 -37.23 -10.44
CA GLN A 23 -6.02 -37.44 -9.04
C GLN A 23 -7.26 -37.13 -8.20
N ASN A 24 -7.58 -38.01 -7.25
CA ASN A 24 -8.75 -37.85 -6.39
C ASN A 24 -8.41 -37.05 -5.12
N TYR A 25 -9.22 -36.04 -4.84
CA TYR A 25 -9.19 -35.23 -3.64
C TYR A 25 -10.57 -35.31 -2.96
N VAL A 26 -10.60 -35.53 -1.65
CA VAL A 26 -11.86 -35.60 -0.90
C VAL A 26 -12.07 -34.28 -0.19
N LEU A 27 -13.24 -33.68 -0.34
CA LEU A 27 -13.69 -32.54 0.46
C LEU A 27 -14.75 -33.08 1.44
N SER A 28 -14.47 -33.00 2.74
CA SER A 28 -15.39 -33.50 3.77
C SER A 28 -15.30 -32.70 5.06
N ASP A 29 -16.44 -32.63 5.75
CA ASP A 29 -16.60 -32.15 7.12
C ASP A 29 -16.86 -33.28 8.14
N ASP A 30 -16.85 -34.55 7.72
CA ASP A 30 -17.10 -35.73 8.58
C ASP A 30 -16.10 -35.83 9.75
N GLY A 31 -14.85 -35.38 9.55
CA GLY A 31 -13.79 -35.35 10.56
C GLY A 31 -13.81 -34.10 11.46
N GLY A 32 -14.82 -33.24 11.29
CA GLY A 32 -14.87 -31.90 11.84
C GLY A 32 -14.24 -30.85 10.92
N LEU A 33 -14.23 -29.62 11.40
CA LEU A 33 -13.74 -28.46 10.65
C LEU A 33 -12.32 -28.07 11.07
N GLY A 34 -11.66 -27.29 10.22
CA GLY A 34 -10.37 -26.66 10.47
C GLY A 34 -10.51 -25.38 11.29
N ARG A 35 -9.62 -24.40 11.06
CA ARG A 35 -9.67 -23.11 11.77
C ARG A 35 -10.72 -22.17 11.15
N VAL A 36 -11.17 -21.22 11.96
CA VAL A 36 -12.04 -20.13 11.53
C VAL A 36 -11.23 -19.16 10.66
N PHE A 37 -11.76 -18.83 9.49
CA PHE A 37 -11.24 -17.82 8.59
C PHE A 37 -11.54 -16.42 9.11
N ASP A 38 -10.51 -15.58 9.15
CA ASP A 38 -10.55 -14.24 9.74
C ASP A 38 -10.62 -13.11 8.70
N GLY A 39 -10.26 -13.38 7.44
CA GLY A 39 -10.45 -12.45 6.33
C GLY A 39 -9.19 -12.15 5.52
N ILE A 40 -9.39 -11.53 4.36
CA ILE A 40 -8.31 -10.99 3.52
C ILE A 40 -8.36 -9.46 3.58
N GLY A 41 -7.21 -8.81 3.68
CA GLY A 41 -7.12 -7.37 3.87
C GLY A 41 -6.10 -6.65 3.00
N GLY A 42 -6.17 -5.32 3.06
CA GLY A 42 -5.17 -4.40 2.53
C GLY A 42 -4.74 -3.40 3.61
N LEU A 43 -3.50 -2.92 3.48
CA LEU A 43 -2.86 -1.99 4.41
C LEU A 43 -2.71 -0.61 3.74
N SER A 44 -3.29 0.43 4.34
CA SER A 44 -3.03 1.83 4.01
C SER A 44 -2.03 2.41 5.01
N GLY A 45 -0.95 2.98 4.52
CA GLY A 45 0.17 3.48 5.30
C GLY A 45 1.38 2.55 5.32
N GLY A 46 2.23 2.70 6.34
CA GLY A 46 3.57 2.14 6.37
C GLY A 46 4.39 2.41 5.09
N GLY A 47 4.37 3.57 4.44
CA GLY A 47 3.97 4.90 4.88
C GLY A 47 3.48 5.71 3.69
N ALA A 48 2.48 6.55 3.91
CA ALA A 48 1.91 7.45 2.91
C ALA A 48 1.42 6.83 1.59
N THR A 49 1.06 5.54 1.61
CA THR A 49 0.72 4.78 0.40
C THR A 49 -0.61 5.19 -0.25
N SER A 50 -1.49 5.90 0.49
CA SER A 50 -2.75 6.45 -0.01
C SER A 50 -2.69 7.96 -0.32
N ARG A 51 -1.50 8.58 -0.31
CA ARG A 51 -1.32 10.04 -0.32
C ARG A 51 -1.98 10.76 -1.50
N LEU A 52 -1.90 10.21 -2.70
CA LEU A 52 -2.41 10.80 -3.93
C LEU A 52 -3.91 10.49 -4.17
N LEU A 53 -4.46 9.45 -3.52
CA LEU A 53 -5.84 9.00 -3.72
C LEU A 53 -6.86 10.09 -3.36
N VAL A 54 -6.60 10.83 -2.29
CA VAL A 54 -7.52 11.86 -1.76
C VAL A 54 -7.79 12.98 -2.76
N SER A 55 -6.85 13.21 -3.68
CA SER A 55 -6.89 14.29 -4.66
C SER A 55 -7.56 13.90 -5.98
N TYR A 56 -7.99 12.64 -6.14
CA TYR A 56 -8.74 12.23 -7.32
C TYR A 56 -10.09 12.95 -7.40
N ALA A 57 -10.42 13.42 -8.60
CA ALA A 57 -11.74 13.92 -8.90
C ALA A 57 -12.80 12.80 -8.86
N GLU A 58 -14.03 13.16 -8.50
CA GLU A 58 -15.18 12.29 -8.75
C GLU A 58 -15.49 12.23 -10.26
N PRO A 59 -15.96 11.09 -10.79
CA PRO A 59 -16.37 9.88 -10.07
C PRO A 59 -15.22 8.90 -9.78
N TYR A 60 -14.01 9.15 -10.27
CA TYR A 60 -12.92 8.16 -10.29
C TYR A 60 -12.49 7.75 -8.89
N ARG A 61 -12.41 8.71 -7.95
CA ARG A 61 -12.10 8.40 -6.54
C ARG A 61 -13.10 7.41 -5.94
N SER A 62 -14.40 7.65 -6.12
CA SER A 62 -15.43 6.71 -5.66
C SER A 62 -15.39 5.37 -6.38
N GLN A 63 -15.01 5.32 -7.66
CA GLN A 63 -14.86 4.08 -8.41
C GLN A 63 -13.71 3.21 -7.88
N ILE A 64 -12.56 3.82 -7.59
CA ILE A 64 -11.41 3.14 -6.97
C ILE A 64 -11.83 2.51 -5.63
N LEU A 65 -12.50 3.29 -4.78
CA LEU A 65 -13.00 2.81 -3.49
C LEU A 65 -14.03 1.67 -3.64
N ASP A 66 -14.83 1.69 -4.71
CA ASP A 66 -15.74 0.58 -5.03
C ASP A 66 -14.98 -0.70 -5.40
N PHE A 67 -13.92 -0.61 -6.21
CA PHE A 67 -13.09 -1.78 -6.53
C PHE A 67 -12.42 -2.38 -5.29
N LEU A 68 -12.05 -1.56 -4.31
CA LEU A 68 -11.42 -2.03 -3.06
C LEU A 68 -12.43 -2.62 -2.07
N PHE A 69 -13.53 -1.90 -1.78
CA PHE A 69 -14.36 -2.17 -0.60
C PHE A 69 -15.79 -2.60 -0.89
N LYS A 70 -16.35 -2.33 -2.08
CA LYS A 70 -17.75 -2.64 -2.36
C LYS A 70 -17.95 -4.15 -2.43
N PRO A 71 -18.85 -4.73 -1.61
CA PRO A 71 -19.10 -6.17 -1.64
C PRO A 71 -19.61 -6.64 -3.00
N ASN A 72 -19.17 -7.83 -3.42
CA ASN A 72 -19.56 -8.43 -4.72
C ASN A 72 -19.28 -7.49 -5.91
N PHE A 73 -18.11 -6.83 -5.93
CA PHE A 73 -17.74 -5.92 -7.02
C PHE A 73 -16.30 -6.16 -7.49
N GLY A 74 -15.31 -5.72 -6.70
CA GLY A 74 -13.90 -5.95 -6.95
C GLY A 74 -13.30 -6.83 -5.86
N ALA A 75 -12.20 -6.37 -5.28
CA ALA A 75 -11.47 -7.01 -4.18
C ALA A 75 -12.33 -7.25 -2.95
N SER A 76 -13.39 -6.47 -2.72
CA SER A 76 -14.42 -6.71 -1.69
C SER A 76 -13.81 -7.02 -0.31
N LEU A 77 -12.81 -6.24 0.10
CA LEU A 77 -11.93 -6.56 1.24
C LEU A 77 -12.70 -6.75 2.56
N HIS A 78 -12.21 -7.70 3.37
CA HIS A 78 -12.77 -8.00 4.70
C HIS A 78 -12.11 -7.18 5.81
N ILE A 79 -10.85 -6.78 5.61
CA ILE A 79 -10.02 -6.10 6.59
C ILE A 79 -9.38 -4.87 5.92
N LEU A 80 -9.43 -3.73 6.60
CA LEU A 80 -8.61 -2.56 6.33
C LEU A 80 -7.70 -2.33 7.54
N LYS A 81 -6.40 -2.43 7.32
CA LYS A 81 -5.36 -2.06 8.30
C LYS A 81 -4.86 -0.66 7.92
N VAL A 82 -4.77 0.24 8.88
CA VAL A 82 -4.25 1.60 8.67
C VAL A 82 -3.07 1.90 9.61
N GLU A 83 -2.18 2.77 9.16
CA GLU A 83 -1.18 3.39 10.02
C GLU A 83 -1.82 4.33 11.06
N ILE A 84 -1.31 4.27 12.29
CA ILE A 84 -1.47 5.33 13.28
C ILE A 84 -0.29 6.28 13.05
N GLY A 85 -0.52 7.37 12.32
CA GLY A 85 0.52 8.32 11.93
C GLY A 85 1.37 8.79 13.13
N GLY A 86 2.68 8.85 12.92
CA GLY A 86 3.67 9.15 13.95
C GLY A 86 4.56 10.36 13.66
N ASP A 87 4.19 11.17 12.66
CA ASP A 87 4.94 12.33 12.15
C ASP A 87 6.34 12.01 11.57
N ALA A 88 6.65 10.72 11.34
CA ALA A 88 7.96 10.26 10.84
C ALA A 88 7.81 9.50 9.52
N GLN A 89 8.93 9.34 8.80
CA GLN A 89 9.00 8.55 7.57
C GLN A 89 8.76 7.06 7.84
N THR A 90 7.79 6.47 7.14
CA THR A 90 7.36 5.08 7.37
C THR A 90 7.32 4.18 6.13
N THR A 91 7.69 4.68 4.93
CA THR A 91 8.36 3.98 3.80
C THR A 91 8.41 4.90 2.56
N ASP A 92 7.27 5.50 2.17
CA ASP A 92 7.11 6.37 0.99
C ASP A 92 6.77 7.81 1.35
N GLY A 93 6.68 8.11 2.64
CA GLY A 93 6.35 9.42 3.17
C GLY A 93 6.08 9.36 4.68
N THR A 94 5.77 10.53 5.24
CA THR A 94 5.37 10.69 6.64
C THR A 94 3.85 10.74 6.75
N GLU A 95 3.29 10.21 7.84
CA GLU A 95 1.87 10.37 8.16
C GLU A 95 1.64 11.17 9.45
N PRO A 96 0.69 12.13 9.45
CA PRO A 96 0.49 13.05 10.56
C PRO A 96 -0.09 12.36 11.79
N SER A 97 0.48 12.64 12.95
CA SER A 97 -0.03 12.17 14.23
C SER A 97 -1.28 12.91 14.69
N HIS A 98 -2.15 12.22 15.41
CA HIS A 98 -3.25 12.86 16.16
C HIS A 98 -2.75 13.67 17.36
N MET A 99 -1.51 13.47 17.84
CA MET A 99 -0.92 14.22 18.97
C MET A 99 0.54 14.59 18.71
N ARG A 100 0.78 15.76 18.09
CA ARG A 100 2.16 16.20 17.80
C ARG A 100 2.95 16.61 19.03
N TYR A 101 2.23 17.10 20.03
CA TYR A 101 2.76 17.53 21.32
C TYR A 101 1.92 16.87 22.42
N GLU A 102 2.44 16.81 23.65
CA GLU A 102 1.77 16.13 24.78
C GLU A 102 0.34 16.66 25.05
N ASN A 103 0.08 17.94 24.75
CA ASN A 103 -1.23 18.59 24.94
C ASN A 103 -1.97 18.91 23.63
N ASP A 104 -1.52 18.36 22.50
CA ASP A 104 -2.17 18.51 21.19
C ASP A 104 -3.02 17.27 20.90
N GLU A 105 -4.28 17.47 20.53
CA GLU A 105 -5.17 16.41 20.04
C GLU A 105 -5.94 16.91 18.81
N ASN A 106 -5.74 16.27 17.67
CA ASN A 106 -6.50 16.53 16.46
C ASN A 106 -6.75 15.24 15.68
N TYR A 107 -8.01 14.83 15.67
CA TYR A 107 -8.47 13.60 15.02
C TYR A 107 -8.94 13.81 13.57
N TYR A 108 -8.56 14.91 12.93
CA TYR A 108 -8.95 15.24 11.56
C TYR A 108 -7.76 15.39 10.60
N ARG A 109 -6.53 15.12 11.07
CA ARG A 109 -5.33 15.13 10.24
C ARG A 109 -5.22 13.89 9.36
N GLY A 110 -4.54 14.03 8.22
CA GLY A 110 -4.29 12.95 7.29
C GLY A 110 -5.56 12.44 6.62
N TYR A 111 -5.51 11.20 6.15
CA TYR A 111 -6.55 10.61 5.30
C TYR A 111 -7.07 9.26 5.77
N GLU A 112 -6.43 8.63 6.75
CA GLU A 112 -6.85 7.31 7.23
C GLU A 112 -8.25 7.33 7.87
N TRP A 113 -8.62 8.42 8.57
CA TRP A 113 -9.98 8.62 9.06
C TRP A 113 -11.01 8.63 7.93
N TRP A 114 -10.71 9.32 6.83
CA TRP A 114 -11.57 9.38 5.66
C TRP A 114 -11.66 8.02 4.99
N LEU A 115 -10.53 7.34 4.79
CA LEU A 115 -10.48 6.05 4.13
C LEU A 115 -11.27 4.99 4.89
N MET A 116 -11.12 4.93 6.21
CA MET A 116 -11.90 4.02 7.07
C MET A 116 -13.41 4.30 6.98
N LYS A 117 -13.83 5.57 6.94
CA LYS A 117 -15.24 5.94 6.76
C LYS A 117 -15.76 5.53 5.38
N GLU A 118 -15.00 5.75 4.32
CA GLU A 118 -15.38 5.35 2.96
C GLU A 118 -15.46 3.83 2.79
N ALA A 119 -14.58 3.08 3.48
CA ALA A 119 -14.62 1.62 3.52
C ALA A 119 -15.85 1.13 4.28
N LYS A 120 -16.12 1.67 5.49
CA LYS A 120 -17.33 1.33 6.29
C LYS A 120 -18.63 1.67 5.58
N LYS A 121 -18.67 2.78 4.84
CA LYS A 121 -19.84 3.19 4.05
C LYS A 121 -20.20 2.14 2.98
N ARG A 122 -19.20 1.48 2.39
CA ARG A 122 -19.38 0.43 1.37
C ARG A 122 -19.59 -0.95 1.98
N ASN A 123 -18.83 -1.26 3.02
CA ASN A 123 -18.90 -2.51 3.76
C ASN A 123 -18.97 -2.22 5.27
N PRO A 124 -20.17 -2.10 5.86
CA PRO A 124 -20.33 -1.87 7.29
C PRO A 124 -19.67 -2.94 8.18
N ASN A 125 -19.48 -4.15 7.64
CA ASN A 125 -18.87 -5.28 8.34
C ASN A 125 -17.34 -5.34 8.19
N ILE A 126 -16.71 -4.40 7.48
CA ILE A 126 -15.24 -4.41 7.33
C ILE A 126 -14.58 -4.31 8.72
N THR A 127 -13.55 -5.12 8.94
CA THR A 127 -12.73 -5.05 10.16
C THR A 127 -11.71 -3.93 10.01
N LEU A 128 -11.63 -3.03 10.99
CA LEU A 128 -10.66 -1.94 11.03
C LEU A 128 -9.56 -2.23 12.05
N ILE A 129 -8.30 -2.05 11.66
CA ILE A 129 -7.12 -2.27 12.50
C ILE A 129 -6.21 -1.04 12.41
N GLY A 130 -5.73 -0.52 13.54
CA GLY A 130 -4.67 0.50 13.58
C GLY A 130 -3.35 -0.09 14.10
N LEU A 131 -2.21 0.32 13.52
CA LEU A 131 -0.86 -0.01 14.00
C LEU A 131 0.05 1.23 13.87
N PRO A 132 0.81 1.62 14.91
CA PRO A 132 1.84 2.65 14.76
C PRO A 132 3.13 2.08 14.17
N TRP A 133 3.74 2.80 13.23
CA TRP A 133 5.10 2.54 12.76
C TRP A 133 6.12 3.41 13.51
N ALA A 134 5.76 4.67 13.73
CA ALA A 134 6.55 5.68 14.43
C ALA A 134 5.72 6.36 15.53
N PHE A 135 6.37 7.21 16.33
CA PHE A 135 5.70 8.00 17.38
C PHE A 135 6.24 9.43 17.41
N PRO A 136 5.44 10.43 17.80
CA PRO A 136 5.94 11.77 18.08
C PRO A 136 7.06 11.78 19.13
N GLY A 137 7.98 12.76 19.04
CA GLY A 137 9.20 12.79 19.86
C GLY A 137 8.92 12.83 21.38
N TRP A 138 7.92 13.59 21.80
CA TRP A 138 7.52 13.76 23.19
C TRP A 138 7.15 12.43 23.89
N VAL A 139 6.65 11.44 23.15
CA VAL A 139 6.28 10.11 23.69
C VAL A 139 7.49 9.44 24.35
N GLY A 140 8.69 9.64 23.81
CA GLY A 140 9.93 9.05 24.31
C GLY A 140 10.58 9.83 25.46
N ARG A 141 10.00 10.98 25.84
CA ARG A 141 10.52 11.91 26.87
C ARG A 141 12.03 12.15 26.75
N GLY A 142 12.45 12.53 25.55
CA GLY A 142 13.86 12.83 25.22
C GLY A 142 14.70 11.65 24.76
N LYS A 143 14.11 10.46 24.57
CA LYS A 143 14.77 9.28 24.00
C LYS A 143 14.11 8.86 22.70
N ASN A 144 14.89 8.32 21.77
CA ASN A 144 14.39 7.68 20.55
C ASN A 144 13.88 6.25 20.83
N TRP A 145 12.99 6.10 21.81
CA TRP A 145 12.46 4.81 22.25
C TRP A 145 11.08 4.95 22.91
N PRO A 146 10.03 4.25 22.45
CA PRO A 146 8.67 4.46 22.93
C PRO A 146 8.35 3.63 24.19
N TYR A 147 9.20 2.70 24.62
CA TYR A 147 8.82 1.74 25.69
C TYR A 147 9.44 2.01 27.05
N ASP A 148 10.20 3.09 27.21
CA ASP A 148 10.72 3.49 28.54
C ASP A 148 9.59 4.06 29.44
N TYR A 149 8.52 4.58 28.83
CA TYR A 149 7.34 5.12 29.51
C TYR A 149 6.08 4.46 28.94
N PRO A 150 5.84 3.16 29.23
CA PRO A 150 4.79 2.38 28.58
C PRO A 150 3.38 2.97 28.80
N ASP A 151 3.12 3.61 29.94
CA ASP A 151 1.84 4.27 30.22
C ASP A 151 1.59 5.47 29.27
N VAL A 152 2.63 6.21 28.90
CA VAL A 152 2.54 7.35 27.97
C VAL A 152 2.20 6.83 26.57
N THR A 153 2.95 5.82 26.11
CA THR A 153 2.74 5.20 24.80
C THR A 153 1.39 4.51 24.69
N ALA A 154 0.96 3.81 25.74
CA ALA A 154 -0.37 3.22 25.80
C ALA A 154 -1.46 4.30 25.75
N THR A 155 -1.31 5.40 26.49
CA THR A 155 -2.25 6.52 26.47
C THR A 155 -2.35 7.14 25.07
N TYR A 156 -1.22 7.39 24.41
CA TYR A 156 -1.17 7.89 23.03
C TYR A 156 -1.98 7.01 22.06
N VAL A 157 -1.76 5.69 22.08
CA VAL A 157 -2.46 4.75 21.19
C VAL A 157 -3.96 4.64 21.57
N VAL A 158 -4.29 4.59 22.85
CA VAL A 158 -5.68 4.53 23.32
C VAL A 158 -6.44 5.80 22.93
N ASN A 159 -5.81 6.98 23.02
CA ASN A 159 -6.40 8.24 22.59
C ASN A 159 -6.75 8.22 21.09
N TRP A 160 -5.94 7.58 20.23
CA TRP A 160 -6.28 7.38 18.82
C TRP A 160 -7.54 6.53 18.65
N ILE A 161 -7.62 5.40 19.37
CA ILE A 161 -8.77 4.48 19.31
C ILE A 161 -10.05 5.17 19.80
N LEU A 162 -9.97 5.90 20.92
CA LEU A 162 -11.10 6.65 21.46
C LEU A 162 -11.53 7.77 20.49
N GLY A 163 -10.57 8.47 19.89
CA GLY A 163 -10.84 9.49 18.89
C GLY A 163 -11.51 8.95 17.63
N ALA A 164 -11.11 7.76 17.17
CA ALA A 164 -11.77 7.06 16.08
C ALA A 164 -13.28 6.89 16.33
N LYS A 165 -13.65 6.45 17.54
CA LYS A 165 -15.05 6.27 17.92
C LYS A 165 -15.77 7.60 18.12
N GLN A 166 -15.17 8.52 18.88
CA GLN A 166 -15.82 9.77 19.28
C GLN A 166 -16.07 10.72 18.10
N TYR A 167 -15.10 10.86 17.19
CA TYR A 167 -15.16 11.87 16.12
C TYR A 167 -15.60 11.32 14.77
N HIS A 168 -15.52 10.00 14.57
CA HIS A 168 -15.82 9.35 13.28
C HIS A 168 -16.77 8.16 13.35
N ASP A 169 -17.23 7.77 14.55
CA ASP A 169 -18.05 6.57 14.80
C ASP A 169 -17.42 5.27 14.26
N LEU A 170 -16.09 5.15 14.40
CA LEU A 170 -15.33 3.99 13.95
C LEU A 170 -14.95 3.09 15.13
N ASP A 171 -15.37 1.83 15.07
CA ASP A 171 -14.97 0.79 16.03
C ASP A 171 -13.69 0.08 15.53
N ILE A 172 -12.58 0.31 16.24
CA ILE A 172 -11.27 -0.26 15.92
C ILE A 172 -11.08 -1.59 16.67
N GLN A 173 -10.73 -2.65 15.97
CA GLN A 173 -10.23 -3.87 16.63
C GLN A 173 -8.77 -3.67 17.02
N SER A 174 -8.50 -3.69 18.34
CA SER A 174 -7.22 -3.37 18.95
C SER A 174 -6.03 -4.00 18.22
N GLY A 175 -5.09 -3.16 17.76
CA GLY A 175 -3.85 -3.54 17.09
C GLY A 175 -2.60 -3.09 17.86
N MET A 176 -2.57 -3.25 19.19
CA MET A 176 -1.31 -3.00 19.92
C MET A 176 -0.22 -3.97 19.45
N SER A 177 0.75 -3.41 18.72
CA SER A 177 2.02 -3.97 18.27
C SER A 177 1.96 -5.20 17.35
N GLU A 178 3.04 -5.41 16.60
CA GLU A 178 3.36 -6.68 15.91
C GLU A 178 3.42 -7.88 16.89
N ALA A 179 3.50 -7.61 18.20
CA ALA A 179 3.50 -8.63 19.24
C ALA A 179 2.11 -8.82 19.87
N LEU A 180 1.55 -10.01 19.66
CA LEU A 180 0.62 -10.68 20.58
C LEU A 180 -0.52 -9.79 21.12
N THR A 181 -1.64 -9.73 20.40
CA THR A 181 -2.89 -9.60 21.15
C THR A 181 -3.07 -10.87 21.99
N SER A 182 -3.85 -10.81 23.08
CA SER A 182 -4.13 -12.00 23.88
C SER A 182 -4.67 -13.17 23.02
N SER A 183 -5.32 -12.88 21.87
CA SER A 183 -5.94 -13.84 20.97
C SER A 183 -5.19 -14.18 19.67
N THR A 184 -4.28 -13.33 19.17
CA THR A 184 -3.72 -13.47 17.81
C THR A 184 -2.21 -13.23 17.76
N LEU A 185 -1.50 -14.14 17.10
CA LEU A 185 -0.11 -14.01 16.67
C LEU A 185 -0.05 -13.49 15.23
N ARG A 186 0.82 -12.51 15.01
CA ARG A 186 0.96 -11.78 13.75
C ARG A 186 2.41 -11.88 13.29
N ALA A 187 2.61 -12.17 12.01
CA ALA A 187 3.93 -12.26 11.39
C ALA A 187 3.91 -11.56 10.04
N HIS A 188 5.07 -11.02 9.63
CA HIS A 188 5.26 -10.35 8.35
C HIS A 188 6.08 -11.24 7.42
N TYR A 189 5.68 -11.32 6.14
CA TYR A 189 6.35 -12.08 5.08
C TYR A 189 6.76 -13.51 5.48
N PRO A 190 5.83 -14.34 6.00
CA PRO A 190 6.15 -15.65 6.59
C PRO A 190 6.56 -16.73 5.59
N GLY A 191 6.54 -16.44 4.28
CA GLY A 191 6.84 -17.41 3.23
C GLY A 191 5.91 -18.61 3.26
N THR A 192 4.63 -18.38 3.60
CA THR A 192 3.58 -19.40 3.80
C THR A 192 3.75 -20.31 5.02
N THR A 193 4.87 -20.26 5.74
CA THR A 193 5.15 -21.19 6.84
C THR A 193 4.85 -20.60 8.22
N THR A 194 4.80 -21.46 9.23
CA THR A 194 4.76 -21.06 10.64
C THR A 194 5.71 -21.94 11.45
N ILE A 195 5.92 -21.60 12.72
CA ILE A 195 6.76 -22.35 13.64
C ILE A 195 5.94 -23.18 14.63
N THR A 196 6.53 -24.27 15.13
CA THR A 196 5.87 -25.21 16.05
C THR A 196 5.37 -24.52 17.32
N GLU A 197 6.13 -23.55 17.82
CA GLU A 197 5.82 -22.76 19.01
C GLU A 197 4.53 -21.95 18.82
N ALA A 198 4.36 -21.35 17.64
CA ALA A 198 3.16 -20.60 17.29
C ALA A 198 1.93 -21.51 17.27
N LEU A 199 2.04 -22.71 16.70
CA LEU A 199 0.97 -23.71 16.69
C LEU A 199 0.59 -24.18 18.10
N LYS A 200 1.58 -24.39 18.98
CA LYS A 200 1.35 -24.79 20.39
C LYS A 200 0.52 -23.76 21.17
N THR A 201 0.57 -22.48 20.79
CA THR A 201 -0.23 -21.44 21.48
C THR A 201 -1.74 -21.58 21.25
N GLN A 202 -2.17 -22.30 20.20
CA GLN A 202 -3.57 -22.38 19.76
C GLN A 202 -4.23 -21.02 19.46
N LYS A 203 -3.44 -19.93 19.37
CA LYS A 203 -3.90 -18.62 18.97
C LYS A 203 -4.21 -18.58 17.48
N LYS A 204 -4.97 -17.56 17.07
CA LYS A 204 -5.08 -17.19 15.65
C LYS A 204 -3.70 -16.82 15.12
N LEU A 205 -3.39 -17.24 13.90
CA LEU A 205 -2.13 -16.95 13.23
C LEU A 205 -2.45 -16.14 11.97
N TRP A 206 -1.90 -14.94 11.82
CA TRP A 206 -2.13 -14.09 10.65
C TRP A 206 -0.81 -13.75 9.97
N SER A 207 -0.82 -13.74 8.63
CA SER A 207 0.14 -12.97 7.86
C SER A 207 -0.37 -11.53 7.86
N SER A 208 0.08 -10.72 8.83
CA SER A 208 -0.45 -9.37 9.06
C SER A 208 0.17 -8.31 8.16
N GLU A 209 1.15 -8.71 7.35
CA GLU A 209 1.74 -7.98 6.25
C GLU A 209 2.42 -8.98 5.31
N ASP A 210 2.02 -8.96 4.04
CA ASP A 210 2.50 -9.83 2.98
C ASP A 210 2.40 -9.10 1.64
N TYR A 211 2.66 -9.80 0.52
CA TYR A 211 2.62 -9.25 -0.84
C TYR A 211 3.82 -8.33 -1.17
N SER A 212 3.71 -7.01 -0.99
CA SER A 212 4.77 -6.02 -1.28
C SER A 212 5.45 -6.25 -2.64
N THR A 213 4.69 -6.60 -3.67
CA THR A 213 5.27 -7.00 -4.96
C THR A 213 4.56 -6.26 -6.08
N PHE A 214 5.33 -5.80 -7.07
CA PHE A 214 4.82 -5.03 -8.20
C PHE A 214 3.57 -5.66 -8.80
N ASN A 215 2.53 -4.86 -8.99
CA ASN A 215 1.17 -5.33 -9.24
C ASN A 215 0.83 -5.79 -10.66
N ASN A 216 1.85 -6.25 -11.40
CA ASN A 216 1.67 -6.95 -12.66
C ASN A 216 1.15 -8.40 -12.45
N GLU A 217 1.10 -9.16 -13.53
CA GLU A 217 0.66 -10.56 -13.53
C GLU A 217 1.52 -11.46 -12.64
N VAL A 218 2.82 -11.20 -12.49
CA VAL A 218 3.70 -11.95 -11.58
C VAL A 218 3.34 -11.65 -10.11
N GLY A 219 3.07 -10.38 -9.80
CA GLY A 219 2.53 -9.98 -8.49
C GLY A 219 1.18 -10.63 -8.22
N GLY A 220 0.26 -10.63 -9.20
CA GLY A 220 -1.01 -11.34 -9.10
C GLY A 220 -0.83 -12.84 -8.83
N GLY A 221 0.15 -13.48 -9.48
CA GLY A 221 0.49 -14.89 -9.22
C GLY A 221 1.08 -15.12 -7.84
N CYS A 222 1.95 -14.23 -7.36
CA CYS A 222 2.44 -14.25 -5.97
C CYS A 222 1.26 -14.20 -4.99
N TRP A 223 0.34 -13.26 -5.18
CA TRP A 223 -0.82 -13.07 -4.32
C TRP A 223 -1.75 -14.29 -4.35
N ALA A 224 -2.04 -14.84 -5.53
CA ALA A 224 -2.88 -16.03 -5.69
C ALA A 224 -2.33 -17.23 -4.90
N ARG A 225 -1.02 -17.46 -5.02
CA ARG A 225 -0.33 -18.56 -4.35
C ARG A 225 -0.39 -18.41 -2.82
N ILE A 226 0.00 -17.24 -2.29
CA ILE A 226 0.10 -17.07 -0.83
C ILE A 226 -1.26 -17.00 -0.14
N LEU A 227 -2.31 -16.52 -0.81
CA LEU A 227 -3.66 -16.52 -0.25
C LEU A 227 -4.15 -17.93 0.13
N ASN A 228 -3.85 -18.94 -0.70
CA ASN A 228 -4.13 -20.34 -0.37
C ASN A 228 -3.09 -20.90 0.61
N GLN A 229 -1.81 -20.74 0.27
CA GLN A 229 -0.75 -21.50 0.91
C GLN A 229 -0.41 -21.00 2.32
N ASN A 230 -0.72 -19.75 2.67
CA ASN A 230 -0.61 -19.27 4.05
C ASN A 230 -1.45 -20.12 5.02
N TYR A 231 -2.64 -20.57 4.61
CA TYR A 231 -3.43 -21.51 5.42
C TYR A 231 -2.93 -22.94 5.29
N VAL A 232 -2.68 -23.42 4.07
CA VAL A 232 -2.29 -24.83 3.83
C VAL A 232 -0.98 -25.18 4.54
N ASN A 233 0.02 -24.31 4.50
CA ASN A 233 1.36 -24.56 5.04
C ASN A 233 1.52 -24.02 6.47
N GLY A 234 0.93 -22.86 6.77
CA GLY A 234 1.17 -22.09 7.99
C GLY A 234 -0.01 -22.04 8.96
N GLN A 235 -1.16 -22.62 8.62
CA GLN A 235 -2.43 -22.47 9.35
C GLN A 235 -2.83 -21.02 9.62
N MET A 236 -2.37 -20.09 8.76
CA MET A 236 -2.71 -18.68 8.90
C MET A 236 -4.11 -18.41 8.35
N THR A 237 -4.89 -17.66 9.12
CA THR A 237 -6.34 -17.50 8.95
C THR A 237 -6.74 -16.12 8.43
N ALA A 238 -5.78 -15.21 8.33
CA ALA A 238 -5.87 -13.97 7.59
C ALA A 238 -4.54 -13.65 6.90
N THR A 239 -4.63 -12.97 5.76
CA THR A 239 -3.50 -12.42 5.01
C THR A 239 -3.82 -10.99 4.62
N ILE A 240 -2.91 -10.05 4.89
CA ILE A 240 -3.09 -8.61 4.63
C ILE A 240 -1.99 -8.14 3.68
N SER A 241 -2.38 -7.59 2.54
CA SER A 241 -1.47 -7.02 1.54
C SER A 241 -0.89 -5.69 2.02
N TRP A 242 0.43 -5.55 2.05
CA TRP A 242 1.06 -4.24 1.92
C TRP A 242 1.38 -4.00 0.43
N ASN A 243 0.82 -2.99 -0.22
CA ASN A 243 -0.17 -2.02 0.26
C ASN A 243 -1.55 -2.18 -0.41
N LEU A 244 -2.53 -1.40 0.07
CA LEU A 244 -3.93 -1.42 -0.36
C LEU A 244 -4.06 -0.99 -1.84
N VAL A 245 -3.45 0.13 -2.17
CA VAL A 245 -3.50 0.79 -3.47
C VAL A 245 -2.24 1.63 -3.63
N ALA A 246 -1.61 1.56 -4.79
CA ALA A 246 -0.44 2.38 -5.10
C ALA A 246 -0.92 3.79 -5.47
N SER A 247 -0.98 4.67 -4.46
CA SER A 247 -1.35 6.08 -4.59
C SER A 247 -0.25 6.98 -4.01
N TYR A 248 0.97 6.75 -4.46
CA TYR A 248 2.19 7.50 -4.17
C TYR A 248 3.00 7.58 -5.47
N TYR A 249 4.00 8.46 -5.54
CA TYR A 249 4.81 8.55 -6.76
C TYR A 249 5.57 7.24 -7.02
N GLU A 250 5.46 6.69 -8.24
CA GLU A 250 6.07 5.41 -8.62
C GLU A 250 7.59 5.34 -8.36
N ASP A 251 8.32 6.45 -8.50
CA ASP A 251 9.77 6.51 -8.28
C ASP A 251 10.17 6.58 -6.79
N LEU A 252 9.21 6.60 -5.85
CA LEU A 252 9.45 6.31 -4.44
C LEU A 252 9.72 4.80 -4.24
N PRO A 253 10.23 4.36 -3.06
CA PRO A 253 10.43 2.94 -2.80
C PRO A 253 9.19 2.09 -3.12
N PHE A 254 9.40 0.87 -3.63
CA PHE A 254 8.29 -0.08 -3.86
C PHE A 254 7.15 0.49 -4.73
N GLY A 255 7.49 1.29 -5.75
CA GLY A 255 6.54 1.82 -6.73
C GLY A 255 5.61 0.72 -7.27
N ARG A 256 4.30 0.99 -7.23
CA ARG A 256 3.24 0.08 -7.69
C ARG A 256 3.14 -1.28 -6.97
N ASP A 257 3.51 -1.36 -5.70
CA ASP A 257 3.35 -2.57 -4.87
C ASP A 257 1.98 -2.65 -4.15
N GLY A 258 0.93 -2.02 -4.70
CA GLY A 258 -0.45 -2.07 -4.19
C GLY A 258 -1.36 -3.00 -4.97
N LEU A 259 -2.52 -3.40 -4.40
CA LEU A 259 -3.45 -4.31 -5.11
C LEU A 259 -3.97 -3.75 -6.44
N MET A 260 -3.98 -2.43 -6.58
CA MET A 260 -4.26 -1.67 -7.81
C MET A 260 -3.45 -0.38 -7.85
N THR A 261 -3.46 0.34 -8.98
CA THR A 261 -2.68 1.58 -9.16
C THR A 261 -3.60 2.79 -9.33
N ALA A 262 -3.37 3.85 -8.56
CA ALA A 262 -4.09 5.13 -8.62
C ALA A 262 -3.17 6.28 -8.18
N GLU A 263 -2.14 6.56 -8.99
CA GLU A 263 -1.07 7.52 -8.70
C GLU A 263 -1.13 8.81 -9.55
N GLU A 264 -2.18 8.99 -10.35
CA GLU A 264 -2.36 10.13 -11.25
C GLU A 264 -3.67 10.91 -11.00
N PRO A 265 -3.86 11.51 -9.81
CA PRO A 265 -5.06 12.30 -9.53
C PRO A 265 -5.29 13.48 -10.49
N TRP A 266 -4.23 14.01 -11.11
CA TRP A 266 -4.30 15.09 -12.11
C TRP A 266 -4.89 14.65 -13.46
N SER A 267 -4.76 13.37 -13.83
CA SER A 267 -5.36 12.82 -15.06
C SER A 267 -6.70 12.12 -14.77
N GLY A 268 -6.86 11.58 -13.55
CA GLY A 268 -7.96 10.70 -13.19
C GLY A 268 -7.75 9.25 -13.63
N ASN A 269 -6.61 8.92 -14.25
CA ASN A 269 -6.25 7.57 -14.64
C ASN A 269 -6.10 6.68 -13.40
N TYR A 270 -6.58 5.45 -13.47
CA TYR A 270 -6.27 4.39 -12.51
C TYR A 270 -6.25 3.06 -13.26
N VAL A 271 -5.61 2.05 -12.69
CA VAL A 271 -5.51 0.72 -13.29
C VAL A 271 -6.01 -0.32 -12.31
N VAL A 272 -7.04 -1.07 -12.70
CA VAL A 272 -7.56 -2.21 -11.93
C VAL A 272 -6.73 -3.44 -12.26
N GLU A 273 -5.70 -3.66 -11.44
CA GLU A 273 -4.68 -4.67 -11.69
C GLU A 273 -5.14 -6.09 -11.35
N SER A 274 -4.36 -7.09 -11.79
CA SER A 274 -4.66 -8.50 -11.54
C SER A 274 -4.91 -8.87 -10.06
N PRO A 275 -4.19 -8.30 -9.05
CA PRO A 275 -4.42 -8.65 -7.65
C PRO A 275 -5.83 -8.34 -7.12
N ILE A 276 -6.55 -7.35 -7.69
CA ILE A 276 -7.96 -7.08 -7.34
C ILE A 276 -8.83 -8.31 -7.61
N TRP A 277 -8.66 -8.91 -8.79
CA TRP A 277 -9.44 -10.05 -9.22
C TRP A 277 -9.03 -11.35 -8.54
N ILE A 278 -7.73 -11.49 -8.24
CA ILE A 278 -7.21 -12.58 -7.42
C ILE A 278 -7.76 -12.51 -5.99
N THR A 279 -7.87 -11.32 -5.41
CA THR A 279 -8.51 -11.13 -4.11
C THR A 279 -9.98 -11.55 -4.15
N ALA A 280 -10.71 -11.17 -5.22
CA ALA A 280 -12.12 -11.48 -5.41
C ALA A 280 -12.44 -12.98 -5.43
N HIS A 281 -11.50 -13.83 -5.89
CA HIS A 281 -11.63 -15.30 -5.87
C HIS A 281 -11.88 -15.87 -4.48
N THR A 282 -11.44 -15.18 -3.43
CA THR A 282 -11.69 -15.56 -2.03
C THR A 282 -12.75 -14.69 -1.38
N THR A 283 -12.63 -13.36 -1.48
CA THR A 283 -13.44 -12.42 -0.69
C THR A 283 -14.91 -12.33 -1.10
N GLN A 284 -15.24 -12.52 -2.37
CA GLN A 284 -16.64 -12.49 -2.80
C GLN A 284 -17.44 -13.73 -2.36
N PHE A 285 -16.74 -14.79 -1.95
CA PHE A 285 -17.33 -16.12 -1.71
C PHE A 285 -17.05 -16.69 -0.32
N THR A 286 -16.42 -15.90 0.54
CA THR A 286 -16.16 -16.23 1.94
C THR A 286 -16.40 -14.98 2.79
N GLN A 287 -16.61 -15.14 4.10
CA GLN A 287 -16.69 -14.02 5.04
C GLN A 287 -15.96 -14.39 6.34
N PRO A 288 -15.40 -13.42 7.08
CA PRO A 288 -14.89 -13.68 8.42
C PRO A 288 -15.93 -14.44 9.27
N GLY A 289 -15.49 -15.50 9.95
CA GLY A 289 -16.36 -16.42 10.71
C GLY A 289 -16.73 -17.70 9.96
N TRP A 290 -16.48 -17.78 8.65
CA TRP A 290 -16.48 -19.07 7.94
C TRP A 290 -15.36 -19.98 8.48
N THR A 291 -15.47 -21.28 8.27
CA THR A 291 -14.46 -22.24 8.74
C THR A 291 -13.89 -23.01 7.57
N TYR A 292 -12.56 -23.16 7.55
CA TYR A 292 -11.91 -24.05 6.61
C TYR A 292 -12.31 -25.50 6.87
N LEU A 293 -12.37 -26.32 5.82
CA LEU A 293 -12.38 -27.78 5.98
C LEU A 293 -11.00 -28.26 6.43
N GLN A 294 -10.94 -29.44 7.04
CA GLN A 294 -9.65 -30.09 7.33
C GLN A 294 -8.99 -30.65 6.06
N THR A 295 -9.80 -30.93 5.04
CA THR A 295 -9.37 -31.49 3.75
C THR A 295 -8.95 -30.40 2.76
N VAL A 296 -7.91 -29.65 3.10
CA VAL A 296 -7.21 -28.70 2.22
C VAL A 296 -5.80 -29.22 1.91
N GLY A 297 -5.15 -28.75 0.86
CA GLY A 297 -3.80 -29.24 0.57
C GLY A 297 -3.20 -28.82 -0.75
N HIS A 298 -2.08 -29.45 -1.08
CA HIS A 298 -1.39 -29.33 -2.36
C HIS A 298 -1.96 -30.30 -3.40
N LEU A 299 -1.89 -29.89 -4.67
CA LEU A 299 -2.20 -30.73 -5.82
C LEU A 299 -0.98 -31.59 -6.19
N ALA A 300 -1.24 -32.77 -6.77
CA ALA A 300 -0.21 -33.77 -7.08
C ALA A 300 0.84 -33.28 -8.07
N GLN A 301 0.45 -32.46 -9.05
CA GLN A 301 1.37 -31.89 -10.05
C GLN A 301 1.64 -30.39 -9.83
N GLY A 302 1.58 -29.93 -8.57
CA GLY A 302 1.84 -28.54 -8.18
C GLY A 302 0.59 -27.67 -8.15
N GLY A 303 0.61 -26.62 -7.33
CA GLY A 303 -0.56 -25.82 -6.97
C GLY A 303 -1.22 -26.29 -5.67
N SER A 304 -2.27 -25.58 -5.24
CA SER A 304 -2.95 -25.85 -3.97
C SER A 304 -4.46 -25.57 -4.03
N TYR A 305 -5.20 -26.12 -3.07
CA TYR A 305 -6.62 -25.86 -2.91
C TYR A 305 -7.00 -25.68 -1.43
N ILE A 306 -7.93 -24.75 -1.20
CA ILE A 306 -8.60 -24.54 0.07
C ILE A 306 -10.11 -24.70 -0.10
N ALA A 307 -10.81 -25.11 0.96
CA ALA A 307 -12.26 -25.22 0.99
C ALA A 307 -12.79 -24.67 2.31
N LEU A 308 -13.87 -23.91 2.25
CA LEU A 308 -14.50 -23.26 3.40
C LEU A 308 -16.01 -23.45 3.38
N THR A 309 -16.62 -23.48 4.56
CA THR A 309 -18.07 -23.52 4.76
C THR A 309 -18.51 -22.49 5.79
N ASP A 310 -19.74 -22.00 5.66
CA ASP A 310 -20.41 -21.16 6.66
C ASP A 310 -21.15 -21.97 7.73
N GLY A 311 -21.15 -23.31 7.64
CA GLY A 311 -21.91 -24.21 8.52
C GLY A 311 -23.42 -24.18 8.28
N LYS A 312 -23.89 -23.50 7.23
CA LYS A 312 -25.30 -23.37 6.84
C LYS A 312 -25.58 -23.98 5.47
N GLY A 313 -24.66 -24.81 4.97
CA GLY A 313 -24.77 -25.51 3.70
C GLY A 313 -24.06 -24.83 2.52
N ASN A 314 -23.43 -23.67 2.71
CA ASN A 314 -22.59 -23.10 1.67
C ASN A 314 -21.19 -23.72 1.68
N LEU A 315 -20.63 -23.88 0.48
CA LEU A 315 -19.28 -24.35 0.24
C LEU A 315 -18.61 -23.42 -0.76
N THR A 316 -17.36 -23.07 -0.49
CA THR A 316 -16.46 -22.37 -1.43
C THR A 316 -15.13 -23.11 -1.48
N VAL A 317 -14.67 -23.43 -2.68
CA VAL A 317 -13.39 -24.07 -2.97
C VAL A 317 -12.58 -23.12 -3.85
N VAL A 318 -11.36 -22.78 -3.43
CA VAL A 318 -10.44 -21.94 -4.21
C VAL A 318 -9.20 -22.76 -4.56
N ILE A 319 -8.85 -22.82 -5.83
CA ILE A 319 -7.77 -23.63 -6.39
C ILE A 319 -6.82 -22.71 -7.14
N GLU A 320 -5.51 -22.88 -6.95
CA GLU A 320 -4.47 -22.15 -7.69
C GLU A 320 -3.39 -23.11 -8.22
N THR A 321 -2.86 -22.83 -9.42
CA THR A 321 -1.79 -23.59 -10.08
C THR A 321 -0.64 -22.70 -10.52
N MET A 322 -0.26 -21.76 -9.67
CA MET A 322 0.76 -20.75 -9.99
C MET A 322 2.14 -21.39 -10.18
N THR A 323 2.75 -21.19 -11.34
CA THR A 323 4.11 -21.64 -11.62
C THR A 323 5.13 -20.80 -10.85
N HIS A 324 6.31 -21.37 -10.60
CA HIS A 324 7.36 -20.70 -9.82
C HIS A 324 7.74 -19.32 -10.39
N ASN A 325 8.09 -19.25 -11.67
CA ASN A 325 8.62 -18.02 -12.28
C ASN A 325 7.56 -16.91 -12.41
N HIS A 326 6.28 -17.27 -12.38
CA HIS A 326 5.17 -16.34 -12.52
C HIS A 326 4.48 -16.02 -11.18
N SER A 327 5.08 -16.42 -10.05
CA SER A 327 4.52 -16.15 -8.72
C SER A 327 5.56 -15.82 -7.66
N VAL A 328 6.70 -15.29 -8.08
CA VAL A 328 7.75 -14.85 -7.16
C VAL A 328 7.29 -13.58 -6.45
N CYS A 329 7.19 -13.64 -5.13
CA CYS A 329 7.03 -12.45 -4.28
C CYS A 329 8.41 -11.84 -4.02
N ILE A 330 8.47 -10.55 -3.67
CA ILE A 330 9.75 -9.92 -3.28
C ILE A 330 10.37 -10.58 -2.04
N ARG A 331 9.54 -11.10 -1.13
CA ARG A 331 9.95 -11.68 0.15
C ARG A 331 9.07 -12.88 0.52
N PRO A 332 9.65 -13.95 1.11
CA PRO A 332 11.07 -14.32 1.05
C PRO A 332 11.45 -14.86 -0.34
N PRO A 333 12.74 -15.16 -0.61
CA PRO A 333 13.13 -15.92 -1.78
C PRO A 333 12.34 -17.24 -1.89
N LEU A 334 11.79 -17.51 -3.07
CA LEU A 334 10.98 -18.69 -3.34
C LEU A 334 11.87 -19.84 -3.86
N PRO A 335 11.94 -20.99 -3.18
CA PRO A 335 12.64 -22.15 -3.71
C PRO A 335 11.97 -22.68 -4.98
N PRO A 336 12.73 -23.26 -5.93
CA PRO A 336 12.18 -23.77 -7.18
C PRO A 336 11.21 -24.94 -6.94
N PHE A 337 10.09 -24.91 -7.67
CA PHE A 337 9.11 -26.00 -7.73
C PHE A 337 8.52 -26.10 -9.13
N ASN A 338 7.97 -27.27 -9.47
CA ASN A 338 7.35 -27.51 -10.77
C ASN A 338 5.82 -27.53 -10.63
N VAL A 339 5.16 -26.97 -11.64
CA VAL A 339 3.72 -27.13 -11.87
C VAL A 339 3.53 -27.59 -13.30
N THR A 340 2.65 -28.57 -13.50
CA THR A 340 2.28 -29.06 -14.83
C THR A 340 0.77 -29.28 -14.91
N SER A 341 0.20 -29.17 -16.10
CA SER A 341 -1.23 -29.42 -16.32
C SER A 341 -1.67 -30.77 -15.77
N GLN A 342 -2.81 -30.80 -15.08
CA GLN A 342 -3.30 -32.00 -14.42
C GLN A 342 -4.82 -32.06 -14.38
N ASN A 343 -5.37 -33.28 -14.40
CA ASN A 343 -6.77 -33.52 -14.10
C ASN A 343 -6.94 -33.76 -12.60
N ALA A 344 -7.79 -32.97 -11.95
CA ALA A 344 -8.09 -33.08 -10.53
C ALA A 344 -9.58 -33.39 -10.33
N THR A 345 -9.88 -34.52 -9.68
CA THR A 345 -11.24 -34.92 -9.32
C THR A 345 -11.48 -34.68 -7.85
N PHE A 346 -12.49 -33.89 -7.52
CA PHE A 346 -12.90 -33.59 -6.16
C PHE A 346 -14.20 -34.33 -5.82
N TRP A 347 -14.20 -35.03 -4.68
CA TRP A 347 -15.34 -35.78 -4.16
C TRP A 347 -15.91 -35.07 -2.94
N LEU A 348 -17.19 -34.71 -2.97
CA LEU A 348 -17.89 -34.14 -1.82
C LEU A 348 -18.43 -35.25 -0.93
N LYS A 349 -18.07 -35.24 0.35
CA LYS A 349 -18.54 -36.18 1.38
C LYS A 349 -19.14 -35.43 2.57
N GLY A 350 -19.61 -36.16 3.57
CA GLY A 350 -20.27 -35.58 4.75
C GLY A 350 -21.50 -34.75 4.43
N SER A 351 -21.69 -33.66 5.14
CA SER A 351 -22.90 -32.83 5.00
C SER A 351 -22.94 -32.10 3.65
N ILE A 352 -21.77 -31.85 3.03
CA ILE A 352 -21.66 -31.15 1.75
C ILE A 352 -21.91 -32.07 0.53
N ALA A 353 -22.07 -33.38 0.72
CA ALA A 353 -22.39 -34.34 -0.35
C ALA A 353 -23.76 -34.10 -1.01
N SER A 354 -24.66 -33.35 -0.35
CA SER A 354 -25.96 -33.00 -0.91
C SER A 354 -25.89 -31.96 -2.03
N ILE A 355 -24.77 -31.23 -2.16
CA ILE A 355 -24.57 -30.20 -3.19
C ILE A 355 -24.61 -30.86 -4.58
N LYS A 356 -25.38 -30.28 -5.50
CA LYS A 356 -25.59 -30.80 -6.87
C LYS A 356 -25.03 -29.91 -7.95
N GLU A 357 -24.80 -28.64 -7.65
CA GLU A 357 -24.32 -27.66 -8.61
C GLU A 357 -23.42 -26.63 -7.91
N LEU A 358 -22.36 -26.20 -8.59
CA LEU A 358 -21.44 -25.17 -8.14
C LEU A 358 -21.32 -24.09 -9.22
N GLN A 359 -21.38 -22.82 -8.82
CA GLN A 359 -20.95 -21.70 -9.65
C GLN A 359 -19.44 -21.78 -9.85
N VAL A 360 -18.94 -21.41 -11.02
CA VAL A 360 -17.52 -21.50 -11.36
C VAL A 360 -17.01 -20.15 -11.83
N TRP A 361 -15.93 -19.69 -11.21
CA TRP A 361 -15.19 -18.49 -11.58
C TRP A 361 -13.74 -18.85 -11.90
N ARG A 362 -13.16 -18.23 -12.92
CA ARG A 362 -11.79 -18.52 -13.36
C ARG A 362 -10.99 -17.25 -13.64
N SER A 363 -9.73 -17.26 -13.23
CA SER A 363 -8.69 -16.39 -13.74
C SER A 363 -7.62 -17.22 -14.43
N GLN A 364 -7.13 -16.75 -15.57
CA GLN A 364 -6.08 -17.36 -16.37
C GLN A 364 -5.10 -16.26 -16.75
N PHE A 365 -3.85 -16.34 -16.28
CA PHE A 365 -2.86 -15.29 -16.55
C PHE A 365 -2.30 -15.35 -17.97
N ASP A 366 -2.29 -16.53 -18.60
CA ASP A 366 -1.84 -16.77 -19.98
C ASP A 366 -0.55 -16.02 -20.38
N PHE A 367 0.52 -16.24 -19.61
CA PHE A 367 1.86 -15.72 -19.91
C PHE A 367 2.43 -16.17 -21.27
N LYS A 368 1.86 -17.24 -21.86
CA LYS A 368 2.29 -17.78 -23.17
C LYS A 368 1.81 -16.89 -24.32
N THR A 369 0.58 -16.37 -24.26
CA THR A 369 0.04 -15.49 -25.31
C THR A 369 -0.07 -14.02 -24.93
N ASN A 370 0.16 -13.70 -23.65
CA ASN A 370 0.03 -12.37 -23.05
C ASN A 370 -1.40 -11.80 -23.22
N LYS A 371 -2.41 -12.66 -23.06
CA LYS A 371 -3.84 -12.32 -23.11
C LYS A 371 -4.53 -12.87 -21.87
N PRO A 372 -4.26 -12.29 -20.70
CA PRO A 372 -4.87 -12.76 -19.46
C PRO A 372 -6.39 -12.59 -19.51
N SER A 373 -7.10 -13.46 -18.80
CA SER A 373 -8.50 -13.23 -18.48
C SER A 373 -8.76 -13.46 -17.01
N PHE A 374 -9.24 -12.43 -16.32
CA PHE A 374 -9.42 -12.43 -14.88
C PHE A 374 -10.89 -12.48 -14.48
N PHE A 375 -11.21 -13.27 -13.47
CA PHE A 375 -12.52 -13.35 -12.82
C PHE A 375 -13.70 -13.58 -13.77
N GLU A 376 -13.52 -14.46 -14.75
CA GLU A 376 -14.58 -14.89 -15.67
C GLU A 376 -15.56 -15.84 -14.99
N LYS A 377 -16.86 -15.55 -15.09
CA LYS A 377 -17.91 -16.49 -14.71
C LYS A 377 -18.09 -17.54 -15.81
N LEU A 378 -17.83 -18.80 -15.47
CA LEU A 378 -18.03 -19.93 -16.37
C LEU A 378 -19.40 -20.57 -16.15
N LYS A 379 -19.73 -21.57 -16.98
CA LYS A 379 -20.97 -22.35 -16.82
C LYS A 379 -20.95 -23.07 -15.47
N PRO A 380 -22.08 -23.06 -14.72
CA PRO A 380 -22.18 -23.83 -13.48
C PRO A 380 -21.86 -25.31 -13.73
N LEU A 381 -21.14 -25.91 -12.78
CA LEU A 381 -20.72 -27.29 -12.83
C LEU A 381 -21.74 -28.14 -12.07
N LYS A 382 -22.31 -29.15 -12.74
CA LYS A 382 -23.16 -30.15 -12.12
C LYS A 382 -22.33 -31.34 -11.65
N LEU A 383 -22.56 -31.76 -10.41
CA LEU A 383 -21.84 -32.88 -9.83
C LEU A 383 -22.42 -34.20 -10.35
N VAL A 384 -21.53 -35.13 -10.71
CA VAL A 384 -21.88 -36.50 -11.10
C VAL A 384 -21.39 -37.42 -9.99
N ASP A 385 -22.32 -38.19 -9.42
CA ASP A 385 -22.05 -39.11 -8.30
C ASP A 385 -21.34 -38.44 -7.09
N GLY A 386 -21.67 -37.17 -6.83
CA GLY A 386 -21.08 -36.39 -5.73
C GLY A 386 -19.65 -35.90 -6.00
N SER A 387 -19.20 -35.95 -7.25
CA SER A 387 -17.86 -35.53 -7.67
C SER A 387 -17.86 -34.55 -8.83
N PHE A 388 -16.73 -33.88 -9.03
CA PHE A 388 -16.43 -33.11 -10.22
C PHE A 388 -14.96 -33.21 -10.61
N THR A 389 -14.66 -33.08 -11.90
CA THR A 389 -13.29 -33.08 -12.42
C THR A 389 -12.99 -31.79 -13.17
N LEU A 390 -11.82 -31.21 -12.91
CA LEU A 390 -11.29 -30.07 -13.64
C LEU A 390 -9.99 -30.45 -14.33
N ASN A 391 -9.82 -29.96 -15.56
CA ASN A 391 -8.52 -29.93 -16.21
C ASN A 391 -7.86 -28.60 -15.86
N LEU A 392 -6.85 -28.65 -15.01
CA LEU A 392 -6.16 -27.48 -14.50
C LEU A 392 -4.91 -27.23 -15.34
N ALA A 393 -4.83 -26.07 -15.99
CA ALA A 393 -3.61 -25.63 -16.63
C ALA A 393 -2.68 -24.91 -15.64
N GLU A 394 -1.46 -24.61 -16.07
CA GLU A 394 -0.53 -23.73 -15.37
C GLU A 394 -1.09 -22.31 -15.28
N ASP A 395 -0.79 -21.61 -14.18
CA ASP A 395 -1.13 -20.20 -13.95
C ASP A 395 -2.65 -19.91 -14.06
N GLU A 396 -3.47 -20.77 -13.46
CA GLU A 396 -4.92 -20.57 -13.31
C GLU A 396 -5.35 -20.47 -11.85
N VAL A 397 -6.43 -19.73 -11.60
CA VAL A 397 -7.16 -19.70 -10.33
C VAL A 397 -8.63 -20.02 -10.58
N TYR A 398 -9.18 -20.97 -9.84
CA TYR A 398 -10.60 -21.32 -9.89
C TYR A 398 -11.26 -21.07 -8.54
N THR A 399 -12.49 -20.56 -8.57
CA THR A 399 -13.40 -20.62 -7.42
C THR A 399 -14.65 -21.41 -7.80
N LEU A 400 -14.93 -22.46 -7.04
CA LEU A 400 -16.16 -23.24 -7.13
C LEU A 400 -16.97 -23.03 -5.87
N THR A 401 -18.22 -22.58 -6.01
CA THR A 401 -19.00 -22.16 -4.84
C THR A 401 -20.50 -22.37 -5.01
N THR A 402 -21.21 -22.57 -3.91
CA THR A 402 -22.68 -22.49 -3.87
C THR A 402 -23.18 -21.05 -3.83
N VAL A 403 -22.32 -20.09 -3.48
CA VAL A 403 -22.66 -18.67 -3.38
C VAL A 403 -22.89 -18.09 -4.77
N SER A 404 -24.08 -17.56 -5.01
CA SER A 404 -24.51 -17.05 -6.32
C SER A 404 -24.34 -15.55 -6.51
N THR A 405 -23.86 -14.82 -5.50
CA THR A 405 -23.79 -13.35 -5.48
C THR A 405 -22.57 -12.76 -6.19
N GLY A 406 -21.59 -13.58 -6.56
CA GLY A 406 -20.36 -13.10 -7.19
C GLY A 406 -20.62 -12.29 -8.45
N SER A 407 -19.81 -11.25 -8.64
CA SER A 407 -19.91 -10.32 -9.77
C SER A 407 -18.54 -9.73 -10.09
N LYS A 408 -18.22 -9.64 -11.39
CA LYS A 408 -17.08 -8.86 -11.88
C LYS A 408 -17.56 -7.42 -12.08
N GLY A 409 -17.34 -6.57 -11.08
CA GLY A 409 -17.68 -5.16 -11.13
C GLY A 409 -16.99 -4.45 -12.29
N SER A 410 -17.66 -3.46 -12.89
CA SER A 410 -17.08 -2.67 -13.97
C SER A 410 -17.57 -1.23 -13.91
N TYR A 411 -16.70 -0.35 -14.39
CA TYR A 411 -16.98 1.04 -14.72
C TYR A 411 -16.44 1.29 -16.14
N PRO A 412 -16.85 2.40 -16.80
CA PRO A 412 -16.19 2.85 -18.02
C PRO A 412 -14.69 3.06 -17.78
N ASP A 413 -13.89 2.88 -18.82
CA ASP A 413 -12.45 3.10 -18.74
C ASP A 413 -12.14 4.52 -18.22
N PRO A 414 -11.19 4.68 -17.29
CA PRO A 414 -10.78 5.99 -16.84
C PRO A 414 -10.05 6.76 -17.95
N PRO A 415 -9.83 8.07 -17.77
CA PRO A 415 -8.99 8.85 -18.67
C PRO A 415 -7.64 8.18 -18.91
N PRO A 416 -7.01 8.38 -20.09
CA PRO A 416 -5.68 7.86 -20.36
C PRO A 416 -4.66 8.45 -19.37
N SER A 417 -3.61 7.68 -19.08
CA SER A 417 -2.48 8.14 -18.27
C SER A 417 -1.88 9.43 -18.85
N ALA A 418 -1.53 10.36 -17.97
CA ALA A 418 -0.87 11.60 -18.32
C ALA A 418 0.19 11.96 -17.27
N ARG A 419 1.30 12.52 -17.75
CA ARG A 419 2.36 13.09 -16.91
C ARG A 419 1.84 14.24 -16.04
N PHE A 420 2.50 14.49 -14.91
CA PHE A 420 2.15 15.62 -14.05
C PHE A 420 2.19 16.94 -14.86
N PRO A 421 1.25 17.89 -14.61
CA PRO A 421 1.20 19.15 -15.33
C PRO A 421 2.54 19.90 -15.36
N LYS A 422 3.00 20.27 -16.57
CA LYS A 422 4.21 21.09 -16.73
C LYS A 422 4.11 22.48 -16.10
N VAL A 423 2.89 22.96 -15.87
CA VAL A 423 2.63 24.21 -15.15
C VAL A 423 1.69 23.86 -14.00
N TYR A 424 2.14 24.12 -12.78
CA TYR A 424 1.37 23.90 -11.56
C TYR A 424 1.51 25.10 -10.64
N LYS A 425 0.43 25.46 -9.94
CA LYS A 425 0.40 26.53 -8.94
C LYS A 425 -0.54 26.13 -7.81
N ASP A 426 -0.17 26.53 -6.61
CA ASP A 426 -1.01 26.43 -5.42
C ASP A 426 -0.74 27.65 -4.54
N ASP A 427 -1.77 28.48 -4.34
CA ASP A 427 -1.75 29.64 -3.45
C ASP A 427 -2.21 29.26 -2.02
N PHE A 428 -2.58 28.00 -1.81
CA PHE A 428 -3.06 27.46 -0.54
C PHE A 428 -4.28 28.20 0.05
N ASP A 429 -5.00 29.02 -0.73
CA ASP A 429 -6.12 29.87 -0.32
C ASP A 429 -7.41 29.05 -0.07
N VAL A 430 -7.35 28.14 0.90
CA VAL A 430 -8.42 27.19 1.23
C VAL A 430 -8.87 27.39 2.66
N ARG A 431 -10.00 28.08 2.83
CA ARG A 431 -10.57 28.37 4.16
C ARG A 431 -11.01 27.15 4.96
N SER A 432 -11.45 26.09 4.28
CA SER A 432 -11.95 24.87 4.91
C SER A 432 -11.50 23.68 4.07
N PRO A 433 -10.22 23.30 4.17
CA PRO A 433 -9.67 22.26 3.32
C PRO A 433 -10.28 20.90 3.72
N PRO A 434 -10.59 20.03 2.74
CA PRO A 434 -11.18 18.72 3.02
C PRO A 434 -10.20 17.75 3.70
N PHE A 435 -8.89 18.03 3.61
CA PHE A 435 -7.79 17.29 4.23
C PHE A 435 -6.80 18.29 4.85
N SER A 436 -5.95 17.85 5.77
CA SER A 436 -5.03 18.74 6.51
C SER A 436 -3.88 19.31 5.68
N GLU A 437 -3.58 18.73 4.52
CA GLU A 437 -2.44 19.06 3.67
C GLU A 437 -2.89 19.35 2.22
N ALA A 438 -2.15 20.21 1.53
CA ALA A 438 -2.39 20.56 0.12
C ALA A 438 -2.23 19.35 -0.82
N PRO A 439 -2.94 19.29 -1.96
CA PRO A 439 -2.83 18.17 -2.89
C PRO A 439 -1.40 18.02 -3.46
N TYR A 440 -1.04 16.78 -3.78
CA TYR A 440 0.20 16.38 -4.48
C TYR A 440 1.53 16.58 -3.75
N PHE A 441 1.61 17.42 -2.74
CA PHE A 441 2.75 17.43 -1.82
C PHE A 441 2.86 16.08 -1.12
N ALA A 442 4.06 15.51 -1.05
CA ALA A 442 4.32 14.24 -0.41
C ALA A 442 5.46 14.42 0.57
N ASP A 443 5.10 14.60 1.84
CA ASP A 443 6.04 14.80 2.94
C ASP A 443 6.96 13.59 3.12
N GLN A 444 8.27 13.80 3.06
CA GLN A 444 9.28 12.73 3.17
C GLN A 444 10.06 12.78 4.48
N THR A 445 10.07 13.93 5.15
CA THR A 445 10.53 14.14 6.54
C THR A 445 9.89 15.45 7.03
N GLY A 446 9.40 15.47 8.27
CA GLY A 446 8.57 16.58 8.76
C GLY A 446 7.12 16.42 8.32
N VAL A 447 6.26 17.35 8.73
CA VAL A 447 4.85 17.35 8.31
C VAL A 447 4.42 18.76 7.94
N PHE A 448 3.72 18.89 6.82
CA PHE A 448 3.27 20.15 6.24
C PHE A 448 1.74 20.20 6.25
N GLU A 449 1.17 21.32 6.69
CA GLU A 449 -0.29 21.47 6.82
C GLU A 449 -0.76 22.83 6.32
N TYR A 450 -2.02 22.87 5.85
CA TYR A 450 -2.73 24.13 5.67
C TYR A 450 -2.73 24.90 7.00
N TYR A 451 -2.39 26.19 6.93
CA TYR A 451 -2.32 27.07 8.08
C TYR A 451 -3.01 28.39 7.79
N ILE A 452 -3.83 28.83 8.74
CA ILE A 452 -4.56 30.10 8.68
C ILE A 452 -3.95 31.03 9.72
N ASN A 453 -3.29 32.09 9.27
CA ASN A 453 -2.80 33.15 10.15
C ASN A 453 -3.91 34.16 10.43
N LEU A 454 -4.55 34.06 11.59
CA LEU A 454 -5.61 34.98 12.02
C LEU A 454 -5.08 36.29 12.63
N THR A 455 -3.78 36.38 12.88
CA THR A 455 -3.18 37.50 13.62
C THR A 455 -2.62 38.60 12.72
N ASP A 456 -2.29 38.29 11.46
CA ASP A 456 -1.77 39.25 10.49
C ASP A 456 -2.55 39.16 9.15
N PRO A 457 -3.52 40.06 8.89
CA PRO A 457 -4.37 40.02 7.69
C PRO A 457 -3.65 40.55 6.43
N GLY A 458 -2.32 40.41 6.37
CA GLY A 458 -1.52 40.69 5.18
C GLY A 458 -1.84 39.76 4.00
N PRO A 459 -1.02 39.75 2.94
CA PRO A 459 -1.28 38.93 1.75
C PRO A 459 -1.19 37.41 1.98
N HIS A 460 -0.67 36.96 3.12
CA HIS A 460 -0.38 35.55 3.45
C HIS A 460 -1.30 35.03 4.57
N VAL A 461 -2.62 35.14 4.39
CA VAL A 461 -3.60 34.67 5.40
C VAL A 461 -3.68 33.14 5.41
N PHE A 462 -3.61 32.52 4.24
CA PHE A 462 -3.60 31.08 4.07
C PHE A 462 -2.23 30.67 3.54
N THR A 463 -1.65 29.63 4.12
CA THR A 463 -0.30 29.18 3.78
C THR A 463 -0.19 27.67 3.98
N LEU A 464 0.91 27.08 3.52
CA LEU A 464 1.34 25.75 3.93
C LEU A 464 2.46 25.89 4.97
N ARG A 465 2.36 25.19 6.10
CA ARG A 465 3.29 25.34 7.22
C ARG A 465 3.92 24.01 7.62
N GLN A 466 5.24 23.99 7.77
CA GLN A 466 5.94 22.89 8.44
C GLN A 466 5.73 23.04 9.95
N VAL A 467 5.23 22.00 10.59
CA VAL A 467 4.66 22.07 11.96
C VAL A 467 5.49 21.39 13.04
N LEU A 468 6.42 20.50 12.69
CA LEU A 468 7.21 19.77 13.68
C LEU A 468 8.34 20.65 14.20
N THR A 469 8.52 20.67 15.52
CA THR A 469 9.59 21.40 16.22
C THR A 469 10.63 20.50 16.87
N GLU A 470 10.40 19.18 16.81
CA GLU A 470 11.30 18.17 17.31
C GLU A 470 11.26 16.95 16.38
N ARG A 471 12.34 16.15 16.42
CA ARG A 471 12.42 14.91 15.68
C ARG A 471 11.52 13.85 16.34
N PRO A 472 10.69 13.11 15.55
CA PRO A 472 9.92 11.97 16.04
C PRO A 472 10.80 10.81 16.54
N ILE A 473 10.16 9.83 17.18
CA ILE A 473 10.72 8.48 17.33
C ILE A 473 10.59 7.77 15.98
N THR A 474 11.70 7.66 15.27
CA THR A 474 11.72 7.32 13.84
C THR A 474 11.67 5.82 13.60
N TRP A 475 10.90 5.39 12.60
CA TRP A 475 10.93 4.02 12.07
C TRP A 475 12.01 3.86 10.99
N ALA A 476 12.01 4.76 10.00
CA ALA A 476 13.06 4.85 8.99
C ALA A 476 14.21 5.76 9.45
N THR A 477 15.15 6.01 8.55
CA THR A 477 16.20 7.02 8.72
C THR A 477 15.75 8.36 8.13
N ASP A 478 14.83 9.04 8.80
CA ASP A 478 14.41 10.40 8.48
C ASP A 478 15.61 11.32 8.26
N ALA A 479 15.47 12.33 7.40
CA ALA A 479 16.48 13.36 7.20
C ALA A 479 16.64 14.24 8.45
N ASP A 480 17.74 15.00 8.54
CA ASP A 480 17.91 16.03 9.58
C ASP A 480 17.13 17.32 9.24
N GLN A 481 16.78 17.46 7.97
CA GLN A 481 15.98 18.53 7.36
C GLN A 481 14.56 18.03 7.11
N THR A 482 13.57 18.92 7.10
CA THR A 482 12.24 18.55 6.62
C THR A 482 12.15 18.80 5.11
N ILE A 483 11.31 18.03 4.43
CA ILE A 483 11.14 18.13 2.98
C ILE A 483 9.82 17.51 2.53
N SER A 484 9.12 18.20 1.64
CA SER A 484 7.96 17.69 0.91
C SER A 484 8.22 17.78 -0.59
N VAL A 485 8.07 16.66 -1.30
CA VAL A 485 8.34 16.55 -2.74
C VAL A 485 7.04 16.64 -3.54
N ILE A 486 7.12 17.14 -4.78
CA ILE A 486 5.97 17.29 -5.67
C ILE A 486 6.39 17.23 -7.15
N GLY A 487 5.52 16.67 -7.98
CA GLY A 487 5.56 16.81 -9.44
C GLY A 487 5.98 15.55 -10.18
N ASP A 488 6.68 15.72 -11.29
CA ASP A 488 7.18 14.62 -12.13
C ASP A 488 8.66 14.34 -11.85
N TYR A 489 8.98 13.10 -11.47
CA TYR A 489 10.35 12.68 -11.24
C TYR A 489 11.26 12.84 -12.48
N TYR A 490 10.69 12.84 -13.68
CA TYR A 490 11.45 12.86 -14.92
C TYR A 490 11.76 14.27 -15.43
N TRP A 491 11.36 15.32 -14.70
CA TRP A 491 11.69 16.69 -15.08
C TRP A 491 13.18 16.99 -14.99
N GLN A 492 13.73 17.48 -16.08
CA GLN A 492 15.14 17.89 -16.18
C GLN A 492 15.28 19.41 -16.11
N SER A 493 14.48 20.14 -16.88
CA SER A 493 14.47 21.60 -16.84
C SER A 493 13.19 22.09 -16.16
N LEU A 494 13.35 22.84 -15.08
CA LEU A 494 12.22 23.37 -14.31
C LEU A 494 12.59 24.68 -13.60
N THR A 495 11.58 25.50 -13.38
CA THR A 495 11.61 26.65 -12.48
C THR A 495 10.63 26.42 -11.35
N VAL A 496 11.12 26.52 -10.11
CA VAL A 496 10.32 26.46 -8.88
C VAL A 496 10.33 27.85 -8.26
N THR A 497 9.17 28.33 -7.85
CA THR A 497 9.01 29.60 -7.16
C THR A 497 8.10 29.40 -5.96
N CYS A 498 8.46 29.99 -4.82
CA CYS A 498 7.65 29.93 -3.61
C CYS A 498 7.96 31.13 -2.73
N ASP A 499 6.94 31.70 -2.12
CA ASP A 499 7.11 32.61 -1.00
C ASP A 499 7.42 31.81 0.25
N VAL A 500 8.37 32.28 1.07
CA VAL A 500 8.84 31.58 2.26
C VAL A 500 8.92 32.52 3.46
N PHE A 501 8.67 31.97 4.64
CA PHE A 501 8.68 32.69 5.91
C PHE A 501 9.35 31.84 7.00
N MET A 502 10.40 32.39 7.61
CA MET A 502 11.16 31.73 8.69
C MET A 502 10.68 32.21 10.06
N GLU A 503 10.30 31.29 10.96
CA GLU A 503 9.83 31.63 12.31
C GLU A 503 10.91 31.48 13.39
N LYS A 504 11.96 30.70 13.12
CA LYS A 504 13.01 30.43 14.11
C LYS A 504 14.08 31.52 14.11
N MET A 505 14.21 32.21 15.24
CA MET A 505 15.23 33.25 15.48
C MET A 505 16.66 32.72 15.28
N ASN A 506 17.51 33.50 14.60
CA ASN A 506 18.98 33.37 14.47
C ASN A 506 19.54 32.04 13.93
N ALA A 507 18.71 31.02 13.72
CA ALA A 507 19.13 29.70 13.24
C ALA A 507 18.18 29.09 12.20
N GLY A 508 17.03 29.74 11.94
CA GLY A 508 16.05 29.28 10.97
C GLY A 508 16.61 29.24 9.55
N GLY A 509 16.17 28.27 8.77
CA GLY A 509 16.47 28.18 7.35
C GLY A 509 15.39 27.42 6.60
N VAL A 510 15.14 27.86 5.37
CA VAL A 510 14.16 27.27 4.45
C VAL A 510 14.81 27.08 3.09
N PHE A 511 14.27 26.16 2.30
CA PHE A 511 14.73 25.96 0.93
C PHE A 511 13.59 25.65 -0.02
N ILE A 512 13.83 25.96 -1.29
CA ILE A 512 13.16 25.33 -2.43
C ILE A 512 14.18 24.47 -3.17
N ALA A 513 13.73 23.38 -3.77
CA ALA A 513 14.61 22.47 -4.49
C ALA A 513 14.02 21.99 -5.81
N ALA A 514 14.92 21.55 -6.68
CA ALA A 514 14.62 20.98 -7.98
C ALA A 514 15.49 19.75 -8.23
N ARG A 515 15.01 18.80 -9.04
CA ARG A 515 15.66 17.52 -9.34
C ARG A 515 15.95 16.67 -8.09
N VAL A 516 15.04 16.65 -7.13
CA VAL A 516 15.18 15.76 -5.95
C VAL A 516 15.06 14.31 -6.40
N ASP A 517 16.13 13.52 -6.28
CA ASP A 517 16.25 12.20 -6.93
C ASP A 517 15.86 11.01 -6.05
N LYS A 518 15.59 11.23 -4.76
CA LYS A 518 15.21 10.18 -3.82
C LYS A 518 14.21 10.69 -2.80
N GLY A 519 13.34 9.78 -2.38
CA GLY A 519 12.44 9.96 -1.24
C GLY A 519 12.35 8.69 -0.40
N GLY A 520 11.26 8.59 0.34
CA GLY A 520 10.94 7.46 1.20
C GLY A 520 12.02 7.18 2.23
N GLN A 521 12.26 5.89 2.49
CA GLN A 521 13.34 5.43 3.38
C GLN A 521 14.74 5.92 2.97
N SER A 522 14.93 6.34 1.71
CA SER A 522 16.22 6.83 1.19
C SER A 522 16.38 8.34 1.22
N ILE A 523 15.41 9.09 1.77
CA ILE A 523 15.34 10.56 1.73
C ILE A 523 16.61 11.25 2.25
N ARG A 524 17.25 10.71 3.30
CA ARG A 524 18.50 11.25 3.86
C ARG A 524 19.64 11.34 2.84
N SER A 525 19.60 10.52 1.78
CA SER A 525 20.61 10.48 0.72
C SER A 525 20.19 11.23 -0.56
N ALA A 526 19.09 11.99 -0.50
CA ALA A 526 18.57 12.72 -1.64
C ALA A 526 19.55 13.77 -2.15
N LYS A 527 19.74 13.75 -3.47
CA LYS A 527 20.48 14.75 -4.23
C LYS A 527 19.52 15.56 -5.07
N GLY A 528 20.01 16.70 -5.56
CA GLY A 528 19.20 17.67 -6.27
C GLY A 528 19.87 19.03 -6.21
N VAL A 529 19.13 20.08 -6.51
CA VAL A 529 19.61 21.46 -6.36
C VAL A 529 18.77 22.10 -5.27
N PHE A 530 19.37 22.32 -4.11
CA PHE A 530 18.68 22.89 -2.95
C PHE A 530 19.13 24.34 -2.78
N PHE A 531 18.19 25.29 -2.88
CA PHE A 531 18.45 26.71 -2.69
C PHE A 531 17.94 27.14 -1.30
N TRP A 532 18.89 27.26 -0.37
CA TRP A 532 18.67 27.61 1.03
C TRP A 532 18.81 29.11 1.26
N VAL A 533 17.92 29.68 2.07
CA VAL A 533 18.11 30.98 2.71
C VAL A 533 17.98 30.84 4.22
N PHE A 534 18.73 31.65 4.96
CA PHE A 534 18.82 31.57 6.41
C PHE A 534 18.44 32.90 7.07
N ALA A 535 17.96 32.82 8.30
CA ALA A 535 17.55 33.98 9.08
C ALA A 535 18.73 34.90 9.50
N ASP A 536 19.98 34.45 9.31
CA ASP A 536 21.20 35.21 9.58
C ASP A 536 21.67 36.08 8.39
N GLY A 537 20.87 36.18 7.34
CA GLY A 537 21.18 36.97 6.15
C GLY A 537 22.04 36.25 5.12
N THR A 538 22.24 34.94 5.24
CA THR A 538 23.02 34.13 4.29
C THR A 538 22.18 33.22 3.39
N TYR A 539 22.76 32.77 2.27
CA TYR A 539 22.21 31.70 1.43
C TYR A 539 23.24 30.61 1.17
N LYS A 540 22.75 29.42 0.84
CA LYS A 540 23.54 28.31 0.28
C LYS A 540 22.82 27.67 -0.89
N VAL A 541 23.59 27.08 -1.79
CA VAL A 541 23.12 26.20 -2.86
C VAL A 541 23.86 24.90 -2.71
N THR A 542 23.15 23.79 -2.52
CA THR A 542 23.78 22.48 -2.31
C THR A 542 23.30 21.45 -3.33
N ASN A 543 24.11 20.42 -3.54
CA ASN A 543 23.80 19.31 -4.44
C ASN A 543 23.17 18.09 -3.73
N ASP A 544 23.02 18.19 -2.40
CA ASP A 544 22.45 17.16 -1.53
C ASP A 544 21.67 17.81 -0.38
N LEU A 545 20.69 17.08 0.14
CA LEU A 545 19.79 17.52 1.20
C LEU A 545 20.52 17.77 2.53
N VAL A 546 21.54 16.97 2.83
CA VAL A 546 22.32 17.07 4.07
C VAL A 546 23.14 18.38 4.12
N GLY A 547 23.42 18.96 2.95
CA GLY A 547 24.08 20.24 2.79
C GLY A 547 25.60 20.17 2.78
N GLU A 548 26.18 19.01 2.47
CA GLU A 548 27.64 18.78 2.45
C GLU A 548 28.29 19.29 1.16
N THR A 549 27.63 19.12 0.01
CA THR A 549 28.16 19.51 -1.30
C THR A 549 27.68 20.92 -1.66
N VAL A 550 28.42 21.94 -1.24
CA VAL A 550 28.09 23.35 -1.54
C VAL A 550 28.52 23.72 -2.96
N LEU A 551 27.56 24.21 -3.75
CA LEU A 551 27.76 24.71 -5.12
C LEU A 551 27.96 26.23 -5.16
N ALA A 552 27.30 26.96 -4.26
CA ALA A 552 27.45 28.40 -4.07
C ALA A 552 26.98 28.80 -2.66
N GLU A 553 27.51 29.88 -2.12
CA GLU A 553 27.06 30.48 -0.86
C GLU A 553 27.38 31.98 -0.85
N GLY A 554 26.67 32.74 0.00
CA GLY A 554 26.87 34.18 0.08
C GLY A 554 25.85 34.87 0.99
N GLN A 555 25.71 36.18 0.80
CA GLN A 555 24.76 37.02 1.55
C GLN A 555 23.45 37.13 0.76
N SER A 556 22.32 36.89 1.43
CA SER A 556 20.96 37.08 0.93
C SER A 556 20.28 38.32 1.50
N GLY A 557 20.66 38.74 2.72
CA GLY A 557 19.95 39.80 3.46
C GLY A 557 18.57 39.35 3.98
N THR A 558 18.33 38.03 4.06
CA THR A 558 17.09 37.47 4.62
C THR A 558 17.08 37.50 6.14
N GLU A 559 15.92 37.78 6.73
CA GLU A 559 15.71 37.90 8.17
C GLU A 559 14.55 37.01 8.63
N VAL A 560 14.44 36.80 9.93
CA VAL A 560 13.30 36.11 10.56
C VAL A 560 12.03 36.96 10.46
N HIS A 561 10.86 36.31 10.43
CA HIS A 561 9.55 36.97 10.40
C HIS A 561 9.33 37.94 9.23
N SER A 562 9.97 37.68 8.10
CA SER A 562 9.77 38.40 6.84
C SER A 562 9.50 37.43 5.71
N TRP A 563 8.63 37.83 4.79
CA TRP A 563 8.30 37.06 3.59
C TRP A 563 9.30 37.36 2.46
N TYR A 564 9.72 36.31 1.77
CA TYR A 564 10.61 36.39 0.62
C TYR A 564 10.15 35.47 -0.50
N THR A 565 10.20 35.94 -1.74
CA THR A 565 9.95 35.10 -2.92
C THR A 565 11.26 34.49 -3.41
N LEU A 566 11.40 33.18 -3.26
CA LEU A 566 12.51 32.43 -3.85
C LEU A 566 12.12 31.92 -5.23
N SER A 567 13.05 32.00 -6.18
CA SER A 567 12.91 31.32 -7.48
C SER A 567 14.19 30.61 -7.85
N LEU A 568 14.08 29.33 -8.19
CA LEU A 568 15.15 28.44 -8.61
C LEU A 568 14.86 27.94 -10.01
N THR A 569 15.73 28.26 -10.97
CA THR A 569 15.66 27.75 -12.34
C THR A 569 16.81 26.80 -12.59
N VAL A 570 16.51 25.59 -13.06
CA VAL A 570 17.50 24.60 -13.51
C VAL A 570 17.29 24.32 -14.99
N LYS A 571 18.34 24.49 -15.81
CA LYS A 571 18.31 24.24 -17.25
C LYS A 571 19.63 23.61 -17.72
N GLY A 572 19.54 22.42 -18.32
CA GLY A 572 20.74 21.66 -18.71
C GLY A 572 21.60 21.32 -17.49
N GLN A 573 22.83 21.82 -17.45
CA GLN A 573 23.76 21.63 -16.31
C GLN A 573 23.86 22.85 -15.40
N TYR A 574 23.09 23.90 -15.64
CA TYR A 574 23.20 25.16 -14.92
C TYR A 574 21.96 25.42 -14.08
N ALA A 575 22.18 25.94 -12.88
CA ALA A 575 21.12 26.54 -12.08
C ALA A 575 21.39 28.01 -11.78
N SER A 576 20.31 28.73 -11.51
CA SER A 576 20.32 30.11 -11.05
C SER A 576 19.19 30.35 -10.05
N GLY A 577 19.43 31.23 -9.09
CA GLY A 577 18.44 31.60 -8.09
C GLY A 577 18.23 33.11 -8.00
N SER A 578 17.00 33.53 -7.72
CA SER A 578 16.63 34.91 -7.42
C SER A 578 15.88 35.00 -6.09
N LEU A 579 15.98 36.18 -5.48
CA LEU A 579 15.30 36.57 -4.25
C LEU A 579 14.51 37.84 -4.54
N ASN A 580 13.19 37.82 -4.29
CA ASN A 580 12.27 38.93 -4.57
C ASN A 580 12.36 39.44 -6.02
N GLY A 581 12.55 38.52 -6.97
CA GLY A 581 12.70 38.82 -8.40
C GLY A 581 14.08 39.33 -8.83
N TYR A 582 15.00 39.61 -7.89
CA TYR A 582 16.36 40.03 -8.20
C TYR A 582 17.32 38.83 -8.23
N PRO A 583 18.19 38.68 -9.25
CA PRO A 583 19.15 37.58 -9.29
C PRO A 583 20.10 37.61 -8.08
N LEU A 584 20.17 36.50 -7.35
CA LEU A 584 21.05 36.35 -6.18
C LEU A 584 22.35 35.60 -6.56
N TRP A 585 22.23 34.54 -7.37
CA TRP A 585 23.36 33.75 -7.85
C TRP A 585 23.05 33.13 -9.22
N LYS A 586 24.08 32.82 -10.02
CA LYS A 586 23.94 32.26 -11.37
C LYS A 586 25.02 31.24 -11.68
N ASN A 587 24.74 30.35 -12.62
CA ASN A 587 25.66 29.40 -13.23
C ASN A 587 26.27 28.38 -12.26
N ALA A 588 25.54 27.95 -11.24
CA ALA A 588 25.95 26.79 -10.44
C ALA A 588 25.91 25.54 -11.34
N VAL A 589 27.00 24.78 -11.39
CA VAL A 589 27.14 23.62 -12.27
C VAL A 589 26.68 22.35 -11.56
N ILE A 590 25.77 21.61 -12.19
CA ILE A 590 25.16 20.39 -11.65
C ILE A 590 25.37 19.26 -12.66
N LEU A 591 26.10 18.23 -12.23
CA LEU A 591 26.37 17.04 -13.05
C LEU A 591 25.37 15.92 -12.77
N THR A 592 24.95 15.78 -11.51
CA THR A 592 23.96 14.82 -11.04
C THR A 592 23.21 15.42 -9.84
N PRO A 593 21.91 15.10 -9.67
CA PRO A 593 21.08 14.28 -10.54
C PRO A 593 20.61 15.04 -11.80
N LYS A 594 20.17 14.28 -12.82
CA LYS A 594 19.73 14.84 -14.12
C LYS A 594 18.24 15.19 -14.14
N ALA A 595 17.45 14.51 -13.32
CA ALA A 595 16.02 14.69 -13.19
C ALA A 595 15.63 14.45 -11.72
N GLY A 596 14.42 14.86 -11.35
CA GLY A 596 13.80 14.58 -10.07
C GLY A 596 12.67 15.57 -9.79
N TRP A 597 12.01 15.39 -8.64
CA TRP A 597 10.90 16.23 -8.22
C TRP A 597 11.33 17.68 -7.90
N ALA A 598 10.35 18.57 -7.78
CA ALA A 598 10.51 19.79 -7.02
C ALA A 598 10.25 19.52 -5.54
N ALA A 599 10.75 20.39 -4.66
CA ALA A 599 10.47 20.29 -3.23
C ALA A 599 10.54 21.63 -2.51
N ILE A 600 9.98 21.64 -1.31
CA ILE A 600 10.10 22.70 -0.30
C ILE A 600 10.54 22.06 1.02
N GLY A 601 11.17 22.82 1.91
CA GLY A 601 11.53 22.29 3.22
C GLY A 601 12.26 23.25 4.14
N THR A 602 12.61 22.75 5.32
CA THR A 602 13.25 23.51 6.40
C THR A 602 14.58 22.88 6.83
N ARG A 603 15.49 23.71 7.36
CA ARG A 603 16.83 23.30 7.79
C ARG A 603 16.84 22.23 8.87
N SER A 604 15.84 22.24 9.75
CA SER A 604 15.65 21.27 10.81
C SER A 604 14.17 21.11 11.12
N PHE A 605 13.80 20.32 12.13
CA PHE A 605 12.42 20.30 12.66
C PHE A 605 12.11 21.66 13.30
N GLU A 606 11.64 22.60 12.49
CA GLU A 606 11.34 23.98 12.87
C GLU A 606 10.21 24.58 12.05
N LEU A 607 9.47 25.50 12.67
CA LEU A 607 8.31 26.14 12.07
C LEU A 607 8.74 27.07 10.93
N ALA A 608 8.08 26.92 9.79
CA ALA A 608 8.21 27.80 8.62
C ALA A 608 6.94 27.73 7.78
N GLN A 609 6.61 28.83 7.10
CA GLN A 609 5.46 28.92 6.20
C GLN A 609 5.93 29.08 4.76
N PHE A 610 5.11 28.58 3.84
CA PHE A 610 5.28 28.56 2.40
C PHE A 610 3.99 29.05 1.76
N ASP A 611 4.10 29.88 0.73
CA ASP A 611 2.94 30.42 0.03
C ASP A 611 3.22 30.62 -1.48
N ASN A 612 2.17 30.78 -2.28
CA ASN A 612 2.22 31.06 -3.72
C ASN A 612 3.18 30.13 -4.47
N PHE A 613 3.11 28.82 -4.19
CA PHE A 613 3.95 27.83 -4.86
C PHE A 613 3.64 27.81 -6.36
N ALA A 614 4.68 27.86 -7.18
CA ALA A 614 4.57 27.78 -8.62
C ALA A 614 5.70 26.94 -9.21
N LEU A 615 5.34 26.16 -10.21
CA LEU A 615 6.26 25.30 -10.93
C LEU A 615 6.01 25.39 -12.43
N VAL A 616 7.10 25.50 -13.20
CA VAL A 616 7.10 25.47 -14.67
C VAL A 616 8.23 24.56 -15.16
N ALA A 617 7.88 23.46 -15.83
CA ALA A 617 8.81 22.51 -16.45
C ALA A 617 8.79 22.60 -17.98
N GLU A 618 9.91 22.27 -18.64
CA GLU A 618 10.04 22.31 -20.12
C GLU A 618 9.56 21.04 -20.84
#